data_AF-A0A0P9DY03-F1
#
_entry.id   AF-A0A0P9DY03-F1
#
_cell.length_a   1.000
_cell.length_b   1.000
_cell.length_c   1.000
_cell.angle_alpha   90.00
_cell.angle_beta   90.00
_cell.angle_gamma   90.00
#
_symmetry.space_group_name_H-M   'P 1'
#
loop_
_entity.id
_entity.type
_entity.pdbx_description
1 polymer ?
#
loop_
_entity_poly.entity_id
_entity_poly.type
_entity_poly.pdbx_seq_one_letter_code
_entity_poly.pdbx_strand_id
1 'polypeptide(L)'
;MTTKITLPCEPETQAAAGERADRAVLYGAVLAAQRPNVRLKPAIAAPALALVPAVRAFLSGDEEALAAAALAYARACGAEDFLLAKRAAQHAK
;
A
#
# COMPACT_ATOMS: atom_id res chain seq x y z
N MET A 1 35.54 -21.76 -2.97
CA MET A 1 35.80 -20.33 -2.67
C MET A 1 34.46 -19.62 -2.77
N THR A 2 33.87 -19.24 -1.63
CA THR A 2 32.50 -18.71 -1.57
C THR A 2 32.57 -17.18 -1.53
N THR A 3 32.24 -16.54 -2.64
CA THR A 3 32.22 -15.07 -2.73
C THR A 3 31.04 -14.55 -1.92
N LYS A 4 31.30 -13.98 -0.73
CA LYS A 4 30.30 -13.20 0.00
C LYS A 4 30.07 -11.90 -0.75
N ILE A 5 28.90 -11.75 -1.36
CA ILE A 5 28.43 -10.47 -1.90
C ILE A 5 28.06 -9.60 -0.69
N THR A 6 28.95 -8.70 -0.31
CA THR A 6 28.61 -7.60 0.59
C THR A 6 28.08 -6.47 -0.29
N LEU A 7 26.75 -6.37 -0.42
CA LEU A 7 26.14 -5.19 -1.01
C LEU A 7 26.48 -3.98 -0.13
N PRO A 8 27.01 -2.87 -0.68
CA PRO A 8 27.18 -1.64 0.07
C PRO A 8 25.79 -1.16 0.52
N CYS A 9 25.63 -0.89 1.82
CA CYS A 9 24.49 -0.13 2.32
C CYS A 9 24.62 1.31 1.82
N GLU A 10 24.10 1.60 0.63
CA GLU A 10 23.95 2.97 0.18
C GLU A 10 22.93 3.69 1.06
N PRO A 11 23.19 4.94 1.48
CA PRO A 11 22.26 5.70 2.30
C PRO A 11 20.99 5.96 1.50
N GLU A 12 19.89 5.39 1.96
CA GLU A 12 18.57 5.62 1.38
C GLU A 12 18.21 7.11 1.46
N THR A 13 17.83 7.70 0.34
CA THR A 13 17.39 9.09 0.29
C THR A 13 16.09 9.26 1.09
N GLN A 14 15.86 10.43 1.69
CA GLN A 14 14.63 10.69 2.47
C GLN A 14 13.35 10.50 1.65
N ALA A 15 13.40 10.74 0.33
CA ALA A 15 12.30 10.46 -0.58
C ALA A 15 11.98 8.96 -0.66
N ALA A 16 12.99 8.11 -0.83
CA ALA A 16 12.81 6.65 -0.86
C ALA A 16 12.33 6.07 0.49
N ALA A 17 12.74 6.69 1.60
CA ALA A 17 12.23 6.36 2.93
C ALA A 17 10.74 6.74 3.09
N GLY A 18 10.34 7.90 2.58
CA GLY A 18 8.95 8.36 2.54
C GLY A 18 8.05 7.43 1.72
N GLU A 19 8.45 7.10 0.49
CA GLU A 19 7.72 6.17 -0.38
C GLU A 19 7.54 4.79 0.28
N ARG A 20 8.55 4.29 0.99
CA ARG A 20 8.44 3.01 1.72
C ARG A 20 7.47 3.10 2.91
N ALA A 21 7.44 4.22 3.61
CA ALA A 21 6.49 4.46 4.70
C ALA A 21 5.05 4.52 4.17
N ASP A 22 4.82 5.28 3.09
CA ASP A 22 3.51 5.38 2.43
C ASP A 22 3.05 4.03 1.85
N ARG A 23 3.97 3.24 1.30
CA ARG A 23 3.66 1.87 0.86
C ARG A 23 3.21 0.97 2.01
N ALA A 24 3.83 1.10 3.19
CA ALA A 24 3.38 0.36 4.38
C ALA A 24 1.99 0.80 4.84
N VAL A 25 1.65 2.08 4.71
CA VAL A 25 0.31 2.62 4.94
C VAL A 25 -0.71 2.00 3.98
N LEU A 26 -0.41 1.98 2.66
CA LEU A 26 -1.29 1.37 1.66
C LEU A 26 -1.55 -0.12 1.95
N TYR A 27 -0.50 -0.87 2.32
CA TYR A 27 -0.65 -2.28 2.68
C TYR A 27 -1.52 -2.47 3.91
N GLY A 28 -1.34 -1.62 4.93
CA GLY A 28 -2.19 -1.60 6.11
C GLY A 28 -3.65 -1.29 5.77
N ALA A 29 -3.89 -0.33 4.86
CA ALA A 29 -5.22 0.05 4.43
C ALA A 29 -5.93 -1.09 3.68
N VAL A 30 -5.23 -1.78 2.77
CA VAL A 30 -5.77 -2.97 2.07
C VAL A 30 -6.11 -4.09 3.06
N LEU A 31 -5.24 -4.35 4.03
CA LEU A 31 -5.52 -5.35 5.06
C LEU A 31 -6.74 -4.98 5.91
N ALA A 32 -6.88 -3.72 6.32
CA ALA A 32 -8.01 -3.24 7.10
C ALA A 32 -9.32 -3.17 6.29
N ALA A 33 -9.23 -2.89 4.99
CA ALA A 33 -10.35 -2.93 4.06
C ALA A 33 -10.94 -4.35 3.95
N GLN A 34 -10.07 -5.36 3.88
CA GLN A 34 -10.46 -6.78 3.72
C GLN A 34 -10.74 -7.49 5.05
N ARG A 35 -10.12 -7.06 6.15
CA ARG A 35 -10.24 -7.68 7.49
C ARG A 35 -10.57 -6.62 8.55
N PRO A 36 -11.82 -6.52 9.01
CA PRO A 36 -12.26 -5.45 9.91
C PRO A 36 -11.59 -5.44 11.29
N ASN A 37 -10.94 -6.54 11.71
CA ASN A 37 -10.29 -6.67 13.03
C ASN A 37 -8.75 -6.75 12.97
N VAL A 38 -8.13 -6.27 11.89
CA VAL A 38 -6.66 -6.32 11.77
C VAL A 38 -6.00 -5.35 12.75
N ARG A 39 -4.96 -5.82 13.46
CA ARG A 39 -4.10 -4.94 14.25
C ARG A 39 -2.99 -4.37 13.38
N LEU A 40 -3.02 -3.06 13.17
CA LEU A 40 -1.97 -2.33 12.46
C LEU A 40 -0.92 -1.82 13.45
N LYS A 41 0.31 -1.60 12.97
CA LYS A 41 1.35 -0.96 13.78
C LYS A 41 0.94 0.48 14.08
N PRO A 42 1.16 1.00 15.32
CA PRO A 42 0.75 2.34 15.70
C PRO A 42 1.22 3.44 14.73
N ALA A 43 2.44 3.32 14.22
CA ALA A 43 3.05 4.28 13.30
C ALA A 43 2.30 4.44 11.96
N ILE A 44 1.55 3.43 11.52
CA ILE A 44 0.80 3.46 10.26
C ILE A 44 -0.71 3.38 10.46
N ALA A 45 -1.19 3.13 11.70
CA ALA A 45 -2.58 2.81 11.95
C ALA A 45 -3.51 3.95 11.55
N ALA A 46 -3.25 5.17 12.04
CA ALA A 46 -4.07 6.34 11.72
C ALA A 46 -4.13 6.64 10.20
N PRO A 47 -2.99 6.79 9.49
CA PRO A 47 -3.04 7.07 8.05
C PRO A 47 -3.61 5.91 7.24
N ALA A 48 -3.36 4.65 7.63
CA ALA A 48 -3.91 3.49 6.93
C ALA A 48 -5.43 3.42 7.07
N LEU A 49 -5.95 3.66 8.27
CA LEU A 49 -7.40 3.68 8.53
C LEU A 49 -8.10 4.83 7.77
N ALA A 50 -7.46 5.99 7.65
CA ALA A 50 -7.97 7.10 6.84
C ALA A 50 -8.10 6.74 5.35
N LEU A 51 -7.23 5.87 4.85
CA LEU A 51 -7.22 5.42 3.45
C LEU A 51 -8.21 4.26 3.17
N VAL A 52 -8.75 3.62 4.21
CA VAL A 52 -9.66 2.45 4.07
C VAL A 52 -10.88 2.73 3.17
N PRO A 53 -11.62 3.86 3.30
CA PRO A 53 -12.77 4.12 2.44
C PRO A 53 -12.40 4.18 0.95
N ALA A 54 -11.29 4.85 0.64
CA ALA A 54 -10.77 4.97 -0.72
C ALA A 54 -10.34 3.60 -1.29
N VAL A 55 -9.63 2.80 -0.50
CA VAL A 55 -9.22 1.45 -0.90
C VAL A 55 -10.42 0.55 -1.08
N ARG A 56 -11.45 0.63 -0.22
CA ARG A 56 -12.69 -0.15 -0.38
C ARG A 56 -13.43 0.22 -1.66
N ALA A 57 -13.60 1.51 -1.95
CA ALA A 57 -14.21 1.97 -3.19
C ALA A 57 -13.46 1.43 -4.42
N PHE A 58 -12.12 1.53 -4.41
CA PHE A 58 -11.29 0.99 -5.49
C PHE A 58 -11.46 -0.52 -5.67
N LEU A 59 -11.44 -1.26 -4.56
CA LEU A 59 -11.53 -2.72 -4.53
C LEU A 59 -12.91 -3.26 -4.92
N SER A 60 -13.98 -2.54 -4.60
CA SER A 60 -15.35 -2.84 -5.06
C SER A 60 -15.56 -2.53 -6.54
N GLY A 61 -14.67 -1.73 -7.11
CA GLY A 61 -14.73 -1.30 -8.50
C GLY A 61 -15.60 -0.08 -8.75
N ASP A 62 -15.92 0.67 -7.69
CA ASP A 62 -16.65 1.93 -7.81
C ASP A 62 -15.78 2.96 -8.57
N GLU A 63 -16.39 3.68 -9.52
CA GLU A 63 -15.73 4.73 -10.31
C GLU A 63 -15.78 6.10 -9.60
N GLU A 64 -15.88 6.09 -8.27
CA GLU A 64 -15.95 7.32 -7.48
C GLU A 64 -14.58 8.01 -7.31
N ALA A 65 -14.62 9.30 -6.98
CA ALA A 65 -13.43 10.09 -6.67
C ALA A 65 -12.53 9.44 -5.60
N LEU A 66 -13.11 8.67 -4.68
CA LEU A 66 -12.39 7.92 -3.66
C LEU A 66 -11.55 6.77 -4.25
N ALA A 67 -12.04 6.06 -5.26
CA ALA A 67 -11.28 5.02 -5.93
C ALA A 67 -10.09 5.61 -6.71
N ALA A 68 -10.32 6.75 -7.37
CA ALA A 68 -9.25 7.50 -8.04
C ALA A 68 -8.17 7.97 -7.05
N ALA A 69 -8.57 8.41 -5.85
CA ALA A 69 -7.64 8.81 -4.80
C ALA A 69 -6.78 7.64 -4.29
N ALA A 70 -7.34 6.44 -4.14
CA ALA A 70 -6.58 5.25 -3.77
C ALA A 70 -5.53 4.89 -4.83
N LEU A 71 -5.90 4.96 -6.11
CA LEU A 71 -4.98 4.68 -7.22
C LEU A 71 -3.87 5.74 -7.30
N ALA A 72 -4.21 7.01 -7.14
CA ALA A 72 -3.22 8.11 -7.11
C ALA A 72 -2.23 7.94 -5.95
N TYR A 73 -2.71 7.58 -4.76
CA TYR A 73 -1.85 7.30 -3.61
C TYR A 73 -0.93 6.09 -3.87
N ALA A 74 -1.46 5.02 -4.47
CA ALA A 74 -0.66 3.85 -4.85
C ALA A 74 0.43 4.18 -5.88
N ARG A 75 0.15 5.05 -6.85
CA ARG A 75 1.14 5.55 -7.81
C ARG A 75 2.24 6.35 -7.13
N ALA A 76 1.87 7.27 -6.25
CA ALA A 76 2.81 8.13 -5.54
C ALA A 76 3.81 7.35 -4.67
N CYS A 77 3.43 6.19 -4.15
CA CYS A 77 4.31 5.32 -3.37
C CYS A 77 4.87 4.09 -4.13
N GLY A 78 4.70 4.04 -5.46
CA GLY A 78 5.22 2.95 -6.30
C GLY A 78 4.58 1.58 -6.01
N ALA A 79 3.31 1.56 -5.59
CA ALA A 79 2.55 0.37 -5.24
C ALA A 79 1.27 0.18 -6.06
N GLU A 80 1.19 0.81 -7.24
CA GLU A 80 0.07 0.68 -8.19
C GLU A 80 -0.19 -0.78 -8.56
N ASP A 81 0.83 -1.52 -8.99
CA ASP A 81 0.70 -2.93 -9.39
C ASP A 81 0.12 -3.80 -8.28
N PHE A 82 0.51 -3.52 -7.04
CA PHE A 82 -0.02 -4.24 -5.87
C PHE A 82 -1.52 -3.98 -5.71
N LEU A 83 -1.95 -2.71 -5.81
CA LEU A 83 -3.35 -2.36 -5.63
C LEU A 83 -4.21 -2.94 -6.78
N LEU A 84 -3.72 -2.88 -8.02
CA LEU A 84 -4.38 -3.48 -9.19
C LEU A 84 -4.51 -4.99 -9.04
N ALA A 85 -3.45 -5.69 -8.63
CA ALA A 85 -3.48 -7.12 -8.39
C ALA A 85 -4.51 -7.51 -7.31
N LYS A 86 -4.68 -6.67 -6.27
CA LYS A 86 -5.70 -6.90 -5.22
C LYS A 86 -7.12 -6.75 -5.74
N ARG A 87 -7.40 -5.75 -6.57
CA ARG A 87 -8.70 -5.60 -7.22
C ARG A 87 -9.00 -6.78 -8.13
N ALA A 88 -8.05 -7.18 -8.98
CA ALA A 88 -8.20 -8.35 -9.85
C ALA A 88 -8.49 -9.63 -9.06
N ALA A 89 -7.76 -9.88 -7.97
CA ALA A 89 -7.98 -11.03 -7.10
C ALA A 89 -9.34 -11.02 -6.40
N GLN A 90 -9.94 -9.86 -6.17
CA GLN A 90 -11.25 -9.73 -5.55
C GLN A 90 -12.39 -10.00 -6.52
N HIS A 91 -12.23 -9.63 -7.79
CA HIS A 91 -13.22 -9.91 -8.85
C HIS A 91 -13.08 -11.31 -9.47
N ALA A 92 -11.97 -12.00 -9.25
CA ALA A 92 -11.78 -13.40 -9.68
C ALA A 92 -12.51 -14.42 -8.78
N LYS A 93 -13.29 -13.95 -7.81
CA LYS A 93 -13.97 -14.75 -6.79
C LYS A 93 -15.48 -14.64 -6.94
#